data_AF-A0A818PKS0-F1
#
_entry.id   AF-A0A818PKS0-F1
#
_cell.length_a   1.000
_cell.length_b   1.000
_cell.length_c   1.000
_cell.angle_alpha   90.00
_cell.angle_beta   90.00
_cell.angle_gamma   90.00
#
_symmetry.space_group_name_H-M   'P 1'
#
loop_
_entity.id
_entity.type
_entity.pdbx_description
1 polymer ?
#
loop_
_entity_poly.entity_id
_entity_poly.type
_entity_poly.pdbx_seq_one_letter_code
_entity_poly.pdbx_strand_id
1 'polypeptide(L)'
;MSYFILAIISASLARFSFERLSKYCRFDSKNSVSQLNNFTRIERTLHLLEIPFNTNNARQIMTMEKGAVQQLLYQLYTALNRKKKRNLTGVAMETMKAPATKVLAQAESQQYQNLIKKKTTRQCDLSLQQLIAKHEQFKARQDEIINKQKDEDEEDKRQDLESKRQYLLNRSKEKRAKDAEMMAKIK
;
A
#
# COMPACT_ATOMS: atom_id res chain seq x y z
N MET A 1 -8.24 -14.43 33.39
CA MET A 1 -7.38 -15.60 33.65
C MET A 1 -6.57 -16.07 32.44
N SER A 2 -7.12 -16.11 31.21
CA SER A 2 -6.32 -16.39 29.98
C SER A 2 -5.10 -15.46 29.81
N TYR A 3 -5.27 -14.16 30.08
CA TYR A 3 -4.15 -13.19 30.14
C TYR A 3 -3.04 -13.59 31.13
N PHE A 4 -3.37 -14.13 32.30
CA PHE A 4 -2.39 -14.49 33.33
C PHE A 4 -1.52 -15.66 32.85
N ILE A 5 -2.12 -16.66 32.21
CA ILE A 5 -1.40 -17.80 31.64
C ILE A 5 -0.49 -17.32 30.51
N LEU A 6 -1.00 -16.48 29.60
CA LEU A 6 -0.20 -15.88 28.52
C LEU A 6 0.95 -15.02 29.06
N ALA A 7 0.72 -14.28 30.14
CA ALA A 7 1.74 -13.45 30.81
C ALA A 7 2.81 -14.29 31.51
N ILE A 8 2.44 -15.39 32.17
CA ILE A 8 3.38 -16.32 32.81
C ILE A 8 4.25 -17.00 31.74
N ILE A 9 3.64 -17.45 30.64
CA ILE A 9 4.34 -18.08 29.53
C ILE A 9 5.31 -17.07 28.89
N SER A 10 4.86 -15.85 28.60
CA SER A 10 5.69 -14.82 27.98
C SER A 10 6.84 -14.35 28.87
N ALA A 11 6.61 -14.18 30.18
CA ALA A 11 7.64 -13.83 31.15
C ALA A 11 8.68 -14.96 31.32
N SER A 12 8.23 -16.21 31.33
CA SER A 12 9.11 -17.38 31.40
C SER A 12 9.97 -17.50 30.15
N LEU A 13 9.41 -17.25 28.97
CA LEU A 13 10.14 -17.22 27.70
C LEU A 13 11.15 -16.06 27.64
N ALA A 14 10.78 -14.87 28.12
CA ALA A 14 11.65 -13.69 28.19
C ALA A 14 12.91 -13.96 29.04
N ARG A 15 12.73 -14.61 30.19
CA ARG A 15 13.82 -14.96 31.12
C ARG A 15 14.84 -15.94 30.53
N PHE A 16 14.45 -16.76 29.56
CA PHE A 16 15.30 -17.81 28.95
C PHE A 16 15.86 -17.45 27.56
N SER A 17 16.22 -16.18 27.36
CA SER A 17 16.87 -15.64 26.14
C SER A 17 16.01 -15.68 24.87
N PHE A 18 14.69 -15.52 25.01
CA PHE A 18 13.77 -15.23 23.90
C PHE A 18 13.36 -13.74 23.85
N GLU A 19 14.29 -12.85 24.21
CA GLU A 19 14.08 -11.40 24.30
C GLU A 19 13.55 -10.79 22.99
N ARG A 20 14.02 -11.31 21.84
CA ARG A 20 13.56 -10.85 20.52
C ARG A 20 12.08 -11.13 20.25
N LEU A 21 11.51 -12.20 20.81
CA LEU A 21 10.09 -12.54 20.61
C LEU A 21 9.19 -11.97 21.71
N SER A 22 9.70 -11.83 22.94
CA SER A 22 8.96 -11.20 24.04
C SER A 22 8.67 -9.72 23.78
N LYS A 23 9.62 -8.98 23.18
CA LYS A 23 9.52 -7.52 22.95
C LYS A 23 8.37 -7.08 22.03
N TYR A 24 7.81 -7.95 21.20
CA TYR A 24 6.79 -7.59 20.20
C TYR A 24 5.39 -8.11 20.51
N CYS A 25 5.20 -8.82 21.62
CA CYS A 25 3.91 -9.46 21.93
C CYS A 25 3.06 -8.60 22.86
N ARG A 26 2.41 -7.56 22.31
CA ARG A 26 1.23 -6.97 22.97
C ARG A 26 0.08 -7.95 22.80
N PHE A 27 -0.20 -8.75 23.83
CA PHE A 27 -1.28 -9.73 23.81
C PHE A 27 -2.61 -9.06 24.15
N ASP A 28 -3.50 -8.95 23.18
CA ASP A 28 -4.88 -8.52 23.40
C ASP A 28 -5.77 -9.75 23.59
N SER A 29 -6.55 -9.80 24.67
CA SER A 29 -7.42 -10.94 24.97
C SER A 29 -8.89 -10.55 25.16
N LYS A 30 -9.26 -9.39 24.62
CA LYS A 30 -10.63 -8.85 24.64
C LYS A 30 -11.62 -9.76 23.88
N ASN A 31 -11.20 -10.33 22.76
CA ASN A 31 -12.03 -11.20 21.91
C ASN A 31 -11.45 -12.61 21.85
N SER A 32 -12.31 -13.61 21.66
CA SER A 32 -11.90 -15.01 21.47
C SER A 32 -10.99 -15.19 20.25
N VAL A 33 -11.24 -14.43 19.17
CA VAL A 33 -10.40 -14.39 17.97
C VAL A 33 -9.00 -13.86 18.28
N SER A 34 -8.91 -12.80 19.10
CA SER A 34 -7.62 -12.24 19.53
C SER A 34 -6.84 -13.21 20.41
N GLN A 35 -7.53 -13.93 21.31
CA GLN A 35 -6.93 -15.00 22.12
C GLN A 35 -6.34 -16.12 21.25
N LEU A 36 -7.09 -16.59 20.25
CA LEU A 36 -6.60 -17.62 19.34
C LEU A 36 -5.38 -17.16 18.55
N ASN A 37 -5.39 -15.91 18.06
CA ASN A 37 -4.23 -15.32 17.37
C ASN A 37 -2.99 -15.26 18.29
N ASN A 38 -3.17 -14.91 19.56
CA ASN A 38 -2.08 -14.94 20.55
C ASN A 38 -1.49 -16.35 20.70
N PHE A 39 -2.33 -17.38 20.72
CA PHE A 39 -1.88 -18.77 20.76
C PHE A 39 -1.13 -19.18 19.49
N THR A 40 -1.59 -18.79 18.30
CA THR A 40 -0.86 -19.04 17.03
C THR A 40 0.51 -18.34 17.01
N ARG A 41 0.66 -17.18 17.64
CA ARG A 41 1.97 -16.51 17.77
C ARG A 41 2.93 -17.27 18.68
N ILE A 42 2.41 -17.80 19.80
CA ILE A 42 3.20 -18.57 20.77
C ILE A 42 3.51 -19.98 20.26
N GLU A 43 2.63 -20.57 19.45
CA GLU A 43 2.79 -21.88 18.82
C GLU A 43 4.17 -22.03 18.16
N ARG A 44 4.61 -21.02 17.40
CA ARG A 44 5.94 -21.01 16.77
C ARG A 44 7.06 -21.17 17.79
N THR A 45 6.93 -20.58 18.97
CA THR A 45 7.94 -20.66 20.04
C THR A 45 7.91 -21.98 20.79
N LEU A 46 6.71 -22.55 20.96
CA LEU A 46 6.53 -23.87 21.59
C LEU A 46 7.07 -24.98 20.69
N HIS A 47 6.87 -24.88 19.38
CA HIS A 47 7.45 -25.81 18.42
C HIS A 47 8.99 -25.75 18.41
N LEU A 48 9.61 -24.59 18.66
CA LEU A 48 11.06 -24.50 18.82
C LEU A 48 11.56 -25.21 20.09
N LEU A 49 10.70 -25.38 21.09
CA LEU A 49 10.96 -26.16 22.30
C LEU A 49 10.51 -27.62 22.17
N GLU A 50 10.16 -28.08 20.97
CA GLU A 50 9.64 -29.43 20.66
C GLU A 50 8.34 -29.77 21.41
N ILE A 51 7.56 -28.75 21.78
CA ILE A 51 6.25 -28.92 22.44
C ILE A 51 5.17 -28.95 21.36
N PRO A 52 4.41 -30.05 21.21
CA PRO A 52 3.32 -30.12 20.25
C PRO A 52 2.16 -29.23 20.72
N PHE A 53 1.88 -28.16 19.98
CA PHE A 53 0.83 -27.21 20.33
C PHE A 53 -0.08 -26.95 19.14
N ASN A 54 -1.35 -27.31 19.27
CA ASN A 54 -2.34 -27.20 18.19
C ASN A 54 -3.48 -26.24 18.57
N THR A 55 -4.28 -25.85 17.59
CA THR A 55 -5.49 -25.02 17.78
C THR A 55 -6.51 -25.65 18.73
N ASN A 56 -6.60 -26.99 18.77
CA ASN A 56 -7.46 -27.69 19.73
C ASN A 56 -6.98 -27.47 21.18
N ASN A 57 -5.68 -27.64 21.44
CA ASN A 57 -5.09 -27.39 22.77
C ASN A 57 -5.28 -25.92 23.18
N ALA A 58 -5.15 -24.99 22.23
CA ALA A 58 -5.43 -23.58 22.46
C ALA A 58 -6.89 -23.34 22.90
N ARG A 59 -7.86 -23.98 22.23
CA ARG A 59 -9.28 -23.89 22.62
C ARG A 59 -9.53 -24.49 24.00
N GLN A 60 -8.92 -25.63 24.34
CA GLN A 60 -9.03 -26.24 25.67
C GLN A 60 -8.48 -25.34 26.78
N ILE A 61 -7.40 -24.61 26.49
CA ILE A 61 -6.85 -23.61 27.42
C ILE A 61 -7.76 -22.39 27.54
N MET A 62 -8.36 -21.94 26.42
CA MET A 62 -9.32 -20.83 26.42
C MET A 62 -10.59 -21.18 27.22
N THR A 63 -11.09 -22.42 27.10
CA THR A 63 -12.25 -22.93 27.85
C THR A 63 -11.90 -23.35 29.28
N MET A 64 -10.63 -23.21 29.68
CA MET A 64 -10.12 -23.55 31.02
C MET A 64 -10.39 -25.01 31.40
N GLU A 65 -10.29 -25.92 30.43
CA GLU A 65 -10.41 -27.34 30.68
C GLU A 65 -9.40 -27.77 31.74
N LYS A 66 -9.89 -28.39 32.82
CA LYS A 66 -9.07 -28.80 33.95
C LYS A 66 -8.06 -29.84 33.47
N GLY A 67 -6.78 -29.49 33.48
CA GLY A 67 -5.68 -30.36 33.08
C GLY A 67 -4.89 -29.86 31.87
N ALA A 68 -5.53 -29.22 30.89
CA ALA A 68 -4.84 -28.75 29.67
C ALA A 68 -3.74 -27.71 29.98
N VAL A 69 -4.05 -26.75 30.87
CA VAL A 69 -3.09 -25.73 31.31
C VAL A 69 -1.94 -26.35 32.10
N GLN A 70 -2.24 -27.31 32.98
CA GLN A 70 -1.23 -27.96 33.82
C GLN A 70 -0.27 -28.80 32.98
N GLN A 71 -0.79 -29.55 32.01
CA GLN A 71 0.02 -30.32 31.07
C GLN A 71 0.95 -29.40 30.27
N LEU A 72 0.43 -28.29 29.75
CA LEU A 72 1.24 -27.32 29.01
C LEU A 72 2.35 -26.72 29.89
N LEU A 73 2.04 -26.33 31.13
CA LEU A 73 3.02 -25.77 32.06
C LEU A 73 4.12 -26.78 32.41
N TYR A 74 3.75 -28.06 32.61
CA TYR A 74 4.70 -29.13 32.90
C TYR A 74 5.63 -29.42 31.70
N GLN A 75 5.06 -29.46 30.49
CA GLN A 75 5.82 -29.61 29.25
C GLN A 75 6.79 -28.45 29.05
N LEU A 76 6.33 -27.21 29.28
CA LEU A 76 7.14 -26.01 29.18
C LEU A 76 8.30 -26.03 30.18
N TYR A 77 8.04 -26.36 31.44
CA TYR A 77 9.07 -26.49 32.47
C TYR A 77 10.13 -27.52 32.09
N THR A 78 9.71 -28.69 31.62
CA THR A 78 10.62 -29.77 31.22
C THR A 78 11.47 -29.37 30.01
N ALA A 79 10.86 -28.77 28.99
CA ALA A 79 11.56 -28.33 27.79
C ALA A 79 12.58 -27.23 28.09
N LEU A 80 12.22 -26.23 28.91
CA LEU A 80 13.12 -25.17 29.34
C LEU A 80 14.30 -25.71 30.16
N ASN A 81 14.08 -26.70 31.03
CA ASN A 81 15.15 -27.35 31.77
C ASN A 81 16.10 -28.15 30.86
N ARG A 82 15.57 -28.85 29.86
CA ARG A 82 16.39 -29.53 28.85
C ARG A 82 17.26 -28.53 28.07
N LYS A 83 16.68 -27.39 27.67
CA LYS A 83 17.41 -26.30 27.02
C LYS A 83 18.54 -25.76 27.91
N LYS A 84 18.25 -25.50 29.19
CA LYS A 84 19.24 -25.03 30.18
C LYS A 84 20.40 -26.01 30.30
N LYS A 85 20.13 -27.32 30.39
CA LYS A 85 21.17 -28.36 30.47
C LYS A 85 22.07 -28.42 29.24
N ARG A 86 21.54 -28.09 28.05
CA ARG A 86 22.29 -28.13 26.80
C ARG A 86 22.96 -26.80 26.43
N ASN A 87 22.78 -25.73 27.22
CA ASN A 87 23.27 -24.37 26.93
C ASN A 87 22.86 -23.82 25.54
N LEU A 88 21.73 -24.26 24.97
CA LEU A 88 21.26 -23.73 23.68
C LEU A 88 20.63 -22.34 23.86
N THR A 89 21.14 -21.33 23.16
CA THR A 89 20.51 -20.01 23.05
C THR A 89 19.30 -20.06 22.10
N GLY A 90 18.32 -19.15 22.26
CA GLY A 90 17.14 -19.09 21.38
C GLY A 90 17.49 -18.98 19.90
N VAL A 91 18.51 -18.18 19.57
CA VAL A 91 19.02 -18.03 18.19
C VAL A 91 19.64 -19.33 17.66
N ALA A 92 20.36 -20.07 18.51
CA ALA A 92 20.97 -21.35 18.14
C ALA A 92 19.90 -22.41 17.81
N MET A 93 18.79 -22.45 18.56
CA MET A 93 17.67 -23.37 18.25
C MET A 93 16.98 -23.04 16.93
N GLU A 94 16.79 -21.76 16.62
CA GLU A 94 16.24 -21.35 15.32
C GLU A 94 17.16 -21.75 14.15
N THR A 95 18.48 -21.75 14.35
CA THR A 95 19.46 -22.17 13.33
C THR A 95 19.63 -23.69 13.23
N MET A 96 19.34 -24.46 14.29
CA MET A 96 19.34 -25.92 14.24
C MET A 96 18.15 -26.50 13.49
N LYS A 97 17.12 -25.69 13.22
CA LYS A 97 16.01 -26.10 12.36
C LYS A 97 16.52 -26.34 10.95
N ALA A 98 16.07 -27.42 10.31
CA ALA A 98 16.53 -27.82 8.98
C ALA A 98 16.51 -26.61 8.00
N PRO A 99 17.61 -26.33 7.30
CA PRO A 99 17.79 -25.12 6.50
C PRO A 99 16.69 -24.92 5.45
N ALA A 100 16.17 -26.01 4.88
CA ALA A 100 15.05 -26.00 3.93
C ALA A 100 13.80 -25.30 4.49
N THR A 101 13.42 -25.57 5.74
CA THR A 101 12.22 -24.96 6.34
C THR A 101 12.39 -23.45 6.62
N LYS A 102 13.63 -23.00 6.85
CA LYS A 102 13.95 -21.58 7.03
C LYS A 102 13.83 -20.83 5.71
N VAL A 103 14.34 -21.40 4.63
CA VAL A 103 14.25 -20.82 3.28
C VAL A 103 12.79 -20.74 2.82
N LEU A 104 12.00 -21.79 3.05
CA LEU A 104 10.57 -21.80 2.70
C LEU A 104 9.79 -20.71 3.46
N ALA A 105 9.96 -20.60 4.78
CA ALA A 105 9.30 -19.56 5.57
C ALA A 105 9.70 -18.13 5.15
N GLN A 106 10.95 -17.94 4.69
CA GLN A 106 11.41 -16.66 4.13
C GLN A 106 10.76 -16.38 2.77
N ALA A 107 10.69 -17.39 1.89
CA ALA A 107 10.06 -17.27 0.58
C ALA A 107 8.55 -16.97 0.70
N GLU A 108 7.83 -17.67 1.58
CA GLU A 108 6.42 -17.42 1.89
C GLU A 108 6.21 -15.98 2.40
N SER A 109 7.10 -15.49 3.26
CA SER A 109 7.03 -14.11 3.76
C SER A 109 7.20 -13.08 2.64
N GLN A 110 8.11 -13.31 1.69
CA GLN A 110 8.31 -12.43 0.54
C GLN A 110 7.11 -12.45 -0.41
N GLN A 111 6.56 -13.63 -0.70
CA GLN A 111 5.34 -13.76 -1.50
C GLN A 111 4.17 -13.02 -0.84
N TYR A 112 3.99 -13.18 0.47
CA TYR A 112 2.97 -12.49 1.23
C TYR A 112 3.15 -10.96 1.22
N GLN A 113 4.38 -10.47 1.38
CA GLN A 113 4.69 -9.04 1.26
C GLN A 113 4.37 -8.50 -0.15
N ASN A 114 4.66 -9.26 -1.19
CA ASN A 114 4.33 -8.88 -2.57
C ASN A 114 2.81 -8.85 -2.81
N LEU A 115 2.06 -9.78 -2.21
CA LEU A 115 0.59 -9.76 -2.24
C LEU A 115 0.01 -8.54 -1.52
N ILE A 116 0.56 -8.17 -0.36
CA ILE A 116 0.14 -6.96 0.37
C ILE A 116 0.40 -5.71 -0.48
N LYS A 117 1.58 -5.59 -1.09
CA LYS A 117 1.92 -4.47 -1.99
C LYS A 117 0.96 -4.36 -3.17
N LYS A 118 0.42 -5.48 -3.66
CA LYS A 118 -0.59 -5.50 -4.73
C LYS A 118 -1.99 -5.15 -4.24
N LYS A 119 -2.37 -5.61 -3.04
CA LYS A 119 -3.73 -5.45 -2.50
C LYS A 119 -3.98 -4.06 -1.89
N THR A 120 -2.93 -3.42 -1.40
CA THR A 120 -2.96 -2.06 -0.85
C THR A 120 -1.98 -1.20 -1.62
N THR A 121 -2.49 -0.17 -2.30
CA THR A 121 -1.67 0.82 -2.98
C THR A 121 -0.81 1.58 -1.99
N ARG A 122 0.44 1.87 -2.37
CA ARG A 122 1.32 2.69 -1.51
C ARG A 122 0.87 4.14 -1.57
N GLN A 123 1.12 4.87 -0.49
CA GLN A 123 0.81 6.30 -0.44
C GLN A 123 1.51 7.10 -1.55
N CYS A 124 2.76 6.77 -1.91
CA CYS A 124 3.44 7.39 -3.05
C CYS A 124 2.72 7.15 -4.38
N ASP A 125 2.15 5.97 -4.59
CA ASP A 125 1.46 5.64 -5.84
C ASP A 125 0.15 6.44 -5.93
N LEU A 126 -0.57 6.61 -4.81
CA LEU A 126 -1.74 7.49 -4.71
C LEU A 126 -1.38 8.96 -4.98
N SER A 127 -0.31 9.46 -4.37
CA SER A 127 0.16 10.84 -4.61
C SER A 127 0.58 11.06 -6.07
N LEU A 128 1.23 10.07 -6.69
CA LEU A 128 1.59 10.12 -8.10
C LEU A 128 0.35 10.17 -9.00
N GLN A 129 -0.65 9.33 -8.75
CA GLN A 129 -1.92 9.36 -9.49
C GLN A 129 -2.60 10.72 -9.41
N GLN A 130 -2.63 11.34 -8.22
CA GLN A 130 -3.18 12.68 -8.05
C GLN A 130 -2.40 13.75 -8.82
N LEU A 131 -1.07 13.63 -8.88
CA LEU A 131 -0.22 14.57 -9.60
C LEU A 131 -0.41 14.43 -11.12
N ILE A 132 -0.52 13.20 -11.63
CA ILE A 132 -0.82 12.91 -13.04
C ILE A 132 -2.17 13.54 -13.43
N ALA A 133 -3.22 13.30 -12.64
CA ALA A 133 -4.55 13.86 -12.92
C ALA A 133 -4.53 15.40 -12.96
N LYS A 134 -3.78 16.06 -12.06
CA LYS A 134 -3.62 17.52 -12.08
C LYS A 134 -2.88 18.00 -13.33
N HIS A 135 -1.83 17.29 -13.75
CA HIS A 135 -1.06 17.61 -14.94
C HIS A 135 -1.91 17.49 -16.21
N GLU A 136 -2.71 16.43 -16.33
CA GLU A 136 -3.64 16.23 -17.46
C GLU A 136 -4.67 17.37 -17.54
N GLN A 137 -5.26 17.77 -16.42
CA GLN A 137 -6.19 18.91 -16.36
C GLN A 137 -5.53 20.24 -16.74
N PHE A 138 -4.25 20.43 -16.38
CA PHE A 138 -3.51 21.63 -16.73
C PHE A 138 -3.22 21.66 -18.24
N LYS A 139 -2.80 20.51 -18.80
CA LYS A 139 -2.55 20.36 -20.23
C LYS A 139 -3.81 20.61 -21.05
N ALA A 140 -4.95 20.03 -20.66
CA ALA A 140 -6.22 20.25 -21.35
C ALA A 140 -6.62 21.73 -21.39
N ARG A 141 -6.45 22.45 -20.27
CA ARG A 141 -6.71 23.90 -20.20
C ARG A 141 -5.78 24.71 -21.10
N GLN A 142 -4.51 24.35 -21.17
CA GLN A 142 -3.56 25.01 -22.09
C GLN A 142 -3.95 24.75 -23.55
N ASP A 143 -4.31 23.52 -23.89
CA ASP A 143 -4.72 23.15 -25.24
C ASP A 143 -5.99 23.92 -25.65
N GLU A 144 -6.96 24.12 -24.74
CA GLU A 144 -8.15 24.95 -24.97
C GLU A 144 -7.80 26.43 -25.25
N ILE A 145 -6.86 27.01 -24.49
CA ILE A 145 -6.42 28.39 -24.68
C ILE A 145 -5.73 28.54 -26.04
N ILE A 146 -4.83 27.61 -26.37
CA ILE A 146 -4.10 27.62 -27.64
C ILE A 146 -5.06 27.50 -28.82
N ASN A 147 -6.07 26.64 -28.72
CA ASN A 147 -7.06 26.49 -29.79
C ASN A 147 -7.90 27.77 -29.97
N LYS A 148 -8.36 28.39 -28.88
CA LYS A 148 -9.09 29.67 -28.97
C LYS A 148 -8.26 30.78 -29.61
N GLN A 149 -6.98 30.90 -29.24
CA GLN A 149 -6.07 31.88 -29.85
C GLN A 149 -5.89 31.65 -31.34
N LYS A 150 -5.81 30.39 -31.77
CA LYS A 150 -5.74 30.06 -33.20
C LYS A 150 -7.03 30.43 -33.93
N ASP A 151 -8.19 30.18 -33.34
CA ASP A 151 -9.48 30.53 -33.92
C ASP A 151 -9.61 32.06 -34.07
N GLU A 152 -9.24 32.83 -33.03
CA GLU A 152 -9.19 34.30 -33.04
C GLU A 152 -8.23 34.83 -34.14
N ASP A 153 -7.01 34.29 -34.21
CA ASP A 153 -6.04 34.66 -35.25
C ASP A 153 -6.54 34.36 -36.68
N GLU A 154 -7.34 33.30 -36.85
CA GLU A 154 -7.95 32.96 -38.13
C GLU A 154 -9.08 33.94 -38.50
N GLU A 155 -9.90 34.35 -37.53
CA GLU A 155 -10.95 35.34 -37.73
C GLU A 155 -10.38 36.71 -38.10
N ASP A 156 -9.35 37.17 -37.40
CA ASP A 156 -8.69 38.45 -37.69
C ASP A 156 -8.11 38.47 -39.12
N LYS A 157 -7.46 37.39 -39.55
CA LYS A 157 -6.95 37.26 -40.92
C LYS A 157 -8.08 37.31 -41.96
N ARG A 158 -9.24 36.72 -41.67
CA ARG A 158 -10.41 36.77 -42.56
C ARG A 158 -10.95 38.19 -42.66
N GLN A 159 -11.10 38.89 -41.54
CA GLN A 159 -11.58 40.27 -41.50
C GLN A 159 -10.64 41.24 -42.25
N ASP A 160 -9.32 41.05 -42.12
CA ASP A 160 -8.32 41.81 -42.86
C ASP A 160 -8.42 41.62 -44.37
N LEU A 161 -8.63 40.38 -44.81
CA LEU A 161 -8.82 40.04 -46.22
C LEU A 161 -10.11 40.65 -46.78
N GLU A 162 -11.20 40.59 -46.03
CA GLU A 162 -12.48 41.19 -46.41
C GLU A 162 -12.38 42.71 -46.51
N SER A 163 -11.73 43.36 -45.53
CA SER A 163 -11.52 44.80 -45.51
C SER A 163 -10.68 45.27 -46.71
N LYS A 164 -9.60 44.56 -47.04
CA LYS A 164 -8.80 44.80 -48.26
C LYS A 164 -9.64 44.65 -49.52
N ARG A 165 -10.50 43.63 -49.59
CA ARG A 165 -11.40 43.40 -50.74
C ARG A 165 -12.41 44.53 -50.91
N GLN A 166 -13.04 44.98 -49.83
CA GLN A 166 -14.00 46.09 -49.86
C GLN A 166 -13.34 47.40 -50.27
N TYR A 167 -12.15 47.69 -49.75
CA TYR A 167 -11.36 48.85 -50.13
C TYR A 167 -11.08 48.89 -51.64
N LEU A 168 -10.63 47.78 -52.23
CA LEU A 168 -10.37 47.68 -53.67
C LEU A 168 -11.65 47.87 -54.51
N LEU A 169 -12.78 47.33 -54.04
CA LEU A 169 -14.07 47.46 -54.70
C LEU A 169 -14.55 48.92 -54.70
N ASN A 170 -14.47 49.60 -53.56
CA ASN A 170 -14.85 51.01 -53.43
C ASN A 170 -13.95 51.91 -54.29
N ARG A 171 -12.64 51.67 -54.29
CA ARG A 171 -11.69 52.36 -55.17
C ARG A 171 -12.03 52.18 -56.65
N SER A 172 -12.46 50.97 -57.06
CA SER A 172 -12.91 50.73 -58.43
C SER A 172 -14.22 51.46 -58.76
N LYS A 173 -15.17 51.51 -57.83
CA LYS A 173 -16.45 52.24 -58.01
C LYS A 173 -16.20 53.73 -58.18
N GLU A 174 -15.34 54.33 -57.34
CA GLU A 174 -14.98 55.74 -57.44
C GLU A 174 -14.35 56.09 -58.79
N LYS A 175 -13.42 55.27 -59.28
CA LYS A 175 -12.82 55.46 -60.61
C LYS A 175 -13.91 55.46 -61.70
N ARG A 176 -14.79 54.46 -61.70
CA ARG A 176 -15.91 54.38 -62.66
C ARG A 176 -16.86 55.57 -62.56
N ALA A 177 -17.12 56.08 -61.35
CA ALA A 177 -17.96 57.25 -61.15
C ALA A 177 -17.32 58.51 -61.75
N LYS A 178 -16.01 58.70 -61.53
CA LYS A 178 -15.25 59.81 -62.11
C LYS A 178 -15.20 59.72 -63.64
N ASP A 179 -14.98 58.53 -64.19
CA ASP A 179 -14.98 58.30 -65.63
C ASP A 179 -16.38 58.59 -66.23
N ALA A 180 -17.45 58.14 -65.57
CA ALA A 180 -18.83 58.43 -65.98
C ALA A 180 -19.15 59.93 -65.94
N GLU A 181 -18.69 60.64 -64.90
CA GLU A 181 -18.84 62.09 -64.78
C GLU A 181 -18.08 62.85 -65.89
N MET A 182 -16.86 62.41 -66.23
CA MET A 182 -16.06 62.98 -67.32
C MET A 182 -16.75 62.79 -68.67
N MET A 183 -17.29 61.59 -68.95
CA MET A 183 -18.01 61.29 -70.18
C MET A 183 -19.31 62.10 -70.32
N ALA A 184 -20.00 62.37 -69.21
CA ALA A 184 -21.21 63.20 -69.21
C ALA A 184 -20.94 64.68 -69.56
N LYS A 185 -19.72 65.19 -69.29
CA LYS A 185 -19.31 66.58 -69.59
C LYS A 185 -18.87 66.79 -71.05
N ILE A 186 -18.72 65.72 -71.83
CA ILE A 186 -18.27 65.76 -73.23
C ILE A 186 -19.46 65.82 -74.22
N LYS A 187 -20.70 65.82 -73.72
CA LYS A 187 -21.94 65.86 -74.52
C LYS A 187 -22.66 67.19 -74.36
#